data_AF-A0A927G6L7-F1
#
_entry.id   AF-A0A927G6L7-F1
#
_cell.length_a   1.000
_cell.length_b   1.000
_cell.length_c   1.000
_cell.angle_alpha   90.00
_cell.angle_beta   90.00
_cell.angle_gamma   90.00
#
_symmetry.space_group_name_H-M   'P 1'
#
loop_
_entity.id
_entity.type
_entity.pdbx_description
1 polymer ?
#
loop_
_entity_poly.entity_id
_entity_poly.type
_entity_poly.pdbx_seq_one_letter_code
_entity_poly.pdbx_strand_id
1 'polypeptide(L)' 'MVGGADGTTLQAQGVADAPRGADRERCAAAYAAAFPQFAGSLADEGIVLVRVALSWARHGDFRASVPVVSDVPLDG' A
#
# COMPACT_ATOMS: atom_id res chain seq x y z
N MET A 1 -3.90 -7.20 5.13
CA MET A 1 -2.58 -7.33 5.77
C MET A 1 -1.55 -7.31 4.66
N VAL A 2 -0.59 -6.40 4.72
CA VAL A 2 0.60 -6.35 3.86
C VAL A 2 1.77 -6.82 4.72
N GLY A 3 2.55 -7.77 4.23
CA GLY A 3 3.68 -8.32 4.97
C GLY A 3 4.64 -9.01 4.01
N GLY A 4 5.93 -8.94 4.32
CA GLY A 4 7.00 -9.52 3.51
C GLY A 4 7.85 -10.50 4.33
N ALA A 5 8.91 -11.01 3.72
CA ALA A 5 9.88 -11.89 4.39
C ALA A 5 10.65 -11.20 5.53
N ASP A 6 10.55 -9.86 5.63
CA ASP A 6 11.31 -9.03 6.56
C ASP A 6 10.81 -9.10 8.03
N GLY A 7 9.85 -9.97 8.34
CA GLY A 7 9.34 -10.16 9.70
C GLY A 7 8.51 -8.98 10.23
N THR A 8 8.09 -8.07 9.35
CA THR A 8 7.17 -6.97 9.68
C THR A 8 5.88 -7.10 8.87
N THR A 9 4.79 -6.63 9.47
CA THR A 9 3.48 -6.58 8.81
C THR A 9 2.80 -5.23 9.08
N LEU A 10 2.04 -4.77 8.09
CA LEU A 10 1.09 -3.67 8.20
C LEU A 10 -0.32 -4.21 7.98
N GLN A 11 -1.15 -4.14 9.01
CA GLN A 11 -2.60 -4.27 8.86
C GLN A 11 -3.16 -2.88 8.65
N ALA A 12 -4.02 -2.69 7.66
CA ALA A 12 -4.61 -1.40 7.39
C ALA A 12 -6.04 -1.56 6.88
N GLN A 13 -6.85 -0.54 7.16
CA GLN A 13 -8.23 -0.40 6.74
C GLN A 13 -8.42 0.99 6.13
N GLY A 14 -9.26 1.07 5.10
CA GLY A 14 -9.56 2.33 4.43
C GLY A 14 -10.62 2.16 3.36
N VAL A 15 -10.86 3.24 2.62
CA VAL A 15 -11.77 3.25 1.47
C VAL A 15 -10.96 3.07 0.20
N ALA A 16 -11.37 2.14 -0.65
CA ALA A 16 -10.76 1.93 -1.95
C ALA A 16 -11.45 2.79 -3.02
N ASP A 17 -10.66 3.49 -3.83
CA ASP A 17 -11.14 4.31 -4.95
C ASP A 17 -10.26 4.15 -6.19
N ALA A 18 -10.82 4.43 -7.37
CA ALA A 18 -10.06 4.57 -8.60
C ALA A 18 -9.67 6.05 -8.77
N PRO A 19 -8.41 6.44 -8.47
CA PRO A 19 -7.99 7.83 -8.52
C PRO A 19 -8.03 8.36 -9.96
N ARG A 20 -8.18 9.68 -10.08
CA ARG A 20 -8.28 10.40 -11.37
C ARG A 20 -7.29 11.57 -11.42
N GLY A 21 -6.97 12.06 -12.62
CA GLY A 21 -6.09 13.22 -12.81
C GLY A 21 -4.73 13.07 -12.11
N ALA A 22 -4.28 14.14 -11.46
CA ALA A 22 -2.98 14.18 -10.77
C ALA A 22 -2.80 13.10 -9.69
N ASP A 23 -3.89 12.70 -9.01
CA ASP A 23 -3.84 11.62 -8.02
C ASP A 23 -3.55 10.27 -8.69
N ARG A 24 -4.13 10.02 -9.87
CA ARG A 24 -3.85 8.81 -10.66
C ARG A 24 -2.39 8.80 -11.09
N GLU A 25 -1.87 9.92 -11.60
CA GLU A 25 -0.47 10.04 -12.03
C GLU A 25 0.50 9.77 -10.88
N ARG A 26 0.25 10.35 -9.70
CA ARG A 26 1.04 10.10 -8.49
C ARG A 26 1.01 8.63 -8.08
N CYS A 27 -0.17 8.02 -8.04
CA CYS A 27 -0.31 6.61 -7.68
C CYS A 27 0.34 5.67 -8.71
N ALA A 28 0.22 5.99 -10.01
CA ALA A 28 0.84 5.22 -11.09
C ALA A 28 2.36 5.26 -11.02
N ALA A 29 2.94 6.44 -10.76
CA ALA A 29 4.37 6.60 -10.57
C ALA A 29 4.88 5.79 -9.36
N ALA A 30 4.17 5.85 -8.22
CA ALA A 30 4.51 5.07 -7.04
C ALA A 30 4.41 3.55 -7.30
N TYR A 31 3.36 3.10 -8.00
CA TYR A 31 3.19 1.70 -8.38
C TYR A 31 4.32 1.21 -9.28
N ALA A 32 4.66 1.96 -10.34
CA ALA A 32 5.72 1.58 -11.26
C ALA A 32 7.11 1.58 -10.60
N ALA A 33 7.36 2.49 -9.65
CA ALA A 33 8.59 2.51 -8.87
C ALA A 33 8.72 1.30 -7.93
N ALA A 34 7.62 0.90 -7.28
CA ALA A 34 7.60 -0.24 -6.36
C ALA A 34 7.60 -1.59 -7.08
N PHE A 35 6.97 -1.65 -8.27
CA PHE A 35 6.81 -2.88 -9.04
C PHE A 35 7.16 -2.68 -10.53
N PRO A 36 8.43 -2.41 -10.88
CA PRO A 36 8.83 -2.11 -12.26
C PRO A 36 8.44 -3.20 -13.27
N GLN A 37 8.46 -4.47 -12.86
CA GLN A 37 8.09 -5.62 -13.67
C GLN A 37 6.60 -5.63 -14.08
N PHE A 38 5.74 -4.90 -13.35
CA PHE A 38 4.31 -4.79 -13.63
C PHE A 38 3.93 -3.42 -14.19
N ALA A 39 4.90 -2.56 -14.55
CA ALA A 39 4.60 -1.23 -15.09
C ALA A 39 3.73 -1.29 -16.36
N GLY A 40 3.84 -2.35 -17.16
CA GLY A 40 2.98 -2.58 -18.34
C GLY A 40 1.48 -2.67 -18.01
N SER A 41 1.13 -3.10 -16.79
CA SER A 41 -0.26 -3.17 -16.33
C SER A 41 -0.94 -1.81 -16.24
N LEU A 42 -0.20 -0.69 -16.20
CA LEU A 42 -0.77 0.65 -16.18
C LEU A 42 -1.33 1.10 -17.53
N ALA A 43 -0.92 0.45 -18.62
CA ALA A 43 -1.39 0.72 -19.98
C ALA A 43 -2.48 -0.27 -20.46
N ASP A 44 -2.77 -1.30 -19.67
CA ASP A 44 -3.80 -2.30 -19.98
C ASP A 44 -5.18 -1.79 -19.53
N GLU A 45 -6.11 -1.63 -20.47
CA GLU A 45 -7.49 -1.17 -20.18
C GLU A 45 -8.30 -2.19 -19.35
N GLY A 46 -7.87 -3.45 -19.30
CA GLY A 46 -8.46 -4.48 -18.45
C GLY A 46 -8.03 -4.38 -16.98
N ILE A 47 -7.07 -3.51 -16.64
CA ILE A 47 -6.51 -3.38 -15.29
C ILE A 47 -6.81 -1.98 -14.72
N VAL A 48 -7.41 -1.96 -13.53
CA VAL A 48 -7.73 -0.71 -12.82
C VAL A 48 -6.72 -0.47 -11.71
N LEU A 49 -6.05 0.69 -11.75
CA LEU A 49 -5.29 1.19 -10.62
C LEU A 49 -6.24 1.64 -9.50
N VAL A 50 -6.13 1.01 -8.34
CA VAL A 50 -6.92 1.33 -7.14
C VAL A 50 -5.99 1.89 -6.07
N ARG A 51 -6.42 2.96 -5.41
CA ARG A 51 -5.82 3.50 -4.19
C ARG A 51 -6.69 3.10 -3.00
N VAL A 52 -6.06 2.90 -1.84
CA VAL A 52 -6.79 2.80 -0.56
C VAL A 52 -6.42 4.01 0.31
N ALA A 53 -7.40 4.88 0.57
CA ALA A 53 -7.27 5.96 1.55
C ALA A 53 -7.44 5.38 2.95
N LEU A 54 -6.33 5.24 3.69
CA LEU A 54 -6.32 4.58 4.99
C LEU A 54 -7.01 5.44 6.05
N SER A 55 -7.85 4.80 6.86
CA SER A 55 -8.45 5.40 8.06
C SER A 55 -7.92 4.78 9.36
N TRP A 56 -7.27 3.62 9.26
CA TRP A 56 -6.61 2.97 10.37
C TRP A 56 -5.47 2.07 9.87
N ALA A 57 -4.40 1.97 10.66
CA ALA A 57 -3.34 1.01 10.43
C ALA A 57 -2.66 0.57 11.73
N ARG A 58 -2.06 -0.63 11.68
CA ARG A 58 -1.30 -1.26 12.76
C ARG A 58 -0.06 -1.92 12.21
N HIS A 59 1.08 -1.57 12.79
CA HIS A 59 2.37 -2.16 12.49
C HIS A 59 2.68 -3.26 13.51
N GLY A 60 3.08 -4.42 13.01
CA GLY A 60 3.60 -5.52 13.82
C GLY A 60 5.02 -5.86 13.41
N ASP A 61 5.95 -5.84 14.37
CA ASP A 61 7.35 -6.23 14.22
C ASP A 61 7.60 -7.52 15.01
N PHE A 62 7.98 -8.59 14.29
CA PHE A 62 8.18 -9.93 14.83
C PHE A 62 9.64 -10.38 14.72
N ARG A 63 10.57 -9.46 14.41
CA ARG A 63 11.98 -9.81 14.20
C ARG A 63 12.71 -10.16 15.50
N ALA A 64 12.22 -9.67 16.64
CA ALA A 64 12.75 -9.98 17.97
C ALA A 64 12.02 -11.16 18.62
N SER A 65 12.60 -11.71 19.69
CA SER A 65 11.98 -12.78 20.48
C SER A 65 10.66 -12.37 21.14
N VAL A 66 10.50 -11.07 21.41
CA VAL A 66 9.25 -10.46 21.88
C VAL A 66 8.69 -9.59 20.75
N PRO A 67 7.53 -9.93 20.18
CA PRO A 67 6.89 -9.12 19.16
C PRO A 67 6.42 -7.77 19.68
N VAL A 68 6.50 -6.74 18.84
CA VAL A 68 5.99 -5.40 19.12
C VAL A 68 4.86 -5.08 18.16
N VAL A 69 3.72 -4.63 18.67
CA VAL A 69 2.56 -4.27 17.87
C VAL A 69 2.00 -2.93 18.34
N SER A 70 1.76 -2.02 17.40
CA SER A 70 1.29 -0.66 17.68
C SER A 70 0.43 -0.11 16.54
N ASP A 71 -0.61 0.65 16.89
CA ASP A 71 -1.37 1.43 15.93
C ASP A 71 -0.51 2.56 15.36
N VAL A 72 -0.64 2.82 14.06
CA VAL A 72 0.15 3.81 13.33
C VAL A 72 -0.67 5.10 13.18
N PRO A 73 -0.15 6.26 13.61
CA PRO A 73 -0.79 7.54 13.31
C PRO A 73 -0.78 7.78 11.80
N LEU A 74 -1.94 8.12 11.24
CA LEU A 74 -2.08 8.45 9.83
C LEU A 74 -2.15 9.97 9.68
N ASP A 75 -1.25 10.54 8.91
CA ASP A 75 -1.33 11.93 8.47
C ASP A 75 -2.19 11.98 7.20
N GLY A 76 -3.21 12.85 7.20
CA GLY A 76 -4.17 13.02 6.10
C GLY A 76 -3.65 13.85 4.93
#